data_AF-A0A8T4L2M7-F1
#
_entry.id   AF-A0A8T4L2M7-F1
#
_cell.length_a   1.000
_cell.length_b   1.000
_cell.length_c   1.000
_cell.angle_alpha   90.00
_cell.angle_beta   90.00
_cell.angle_gamma   90.00
#
_symmetry.space_group_name_H-M   'P 1'
#
loop_
_entity.id
_entity.type
_entity.pdbx_description
1 polymer ?
#
loop_
_entity_poly.entity_id
_entity_poly.type
_entity_poly.pdbx_seq_one_letter_code
_entity_poly.pdbx_strand_id
1 'polypeptide(L)'
;MGGEKKKPEHEAEKEKPKTREGQQREITTPEATLIEPTPTEPTPTPTEPESAPTPEPTPSTPEPTPTEPEPQPPEKLTPAEPTPTEPEPAEPTPTEPTPTELTAPTPEPPTPEPTPTEPTPQPEPTPEPTPEPTPEPTPEPTPEPTTEPTPEPTPEPTPTPTEPQPTPTPAPAPVPVAAPEIEMPAPVPEALKAPEVEVKKPLLSDAAKRTIKIILIATAVIAAAVVAYFALTSFQASPFIAANAQFKDTSIYPTSSTKGTVFTLQTEVLHLASSGESECVSVPAVTAKIGTFDVRMERSKAIDGSEKAGKCLYLGTFDSVQATVGDKHMIIEARDREGNTKQSDSVSFTINELECVTLHQGTGSNPLDIVFLGDKYANAALFEQHAKIHADHLVSVEPFKKNAGKINIHTVLSGAGLDCIESSGTIKCNDEAISRIASICPYEEIIVLMNTPNQAGTANPHAYASAMYPEISLHEFGHSFGPEQINLADQYSYGFPSDGRLKDAPNCAPMGCDKWNDIPGTGCYSTDKYGREGCMYSDWYRPAEYNPEIGESLMEGAELPQRQTLNETTELVTVKFDAPSFAALEKLLEGYA
;
A
#
# COMPACT_ATOMS: atom_id res chain seq x y z
N MET A 1 11.75 -43.73 -48.82
CA MET A 1 11.45 -44.16 -47.44
C MET A 1 11.05 -42.92 -46.67
N GLY A 2 9.75 -42.71 -46.46
CA GLY A 2 9.21 -41.54 -45.76
C GLY A 2 8.69 -41.94 -44.38
N GLY A 3 8.64 -40.98 -43.45
CA GLY A 3 8.06 -41.19 -42.12
C GLY A 3 8.21 -39.99 -41.20
N GLU A 4 7.14 -39.21 -41.12
CA GLU A 4 6.88 -38.07 -40.22
C GLU A 4 6.66 -38.46 -38.73
N LYS A 5 6.77 -37.42 -37.90
CA LYS A 5 6.10 -37.11 -36.60
C LYS A 5 5.14 -38.15 -35.99
N LYS A 6 5.20 -38.28 -34.65
CA LYS A 6 3.97 -38.38 -33.82
C LYS A 6 4.17 -38.00 -32.34
N LYS A 7 3.25 -37.15 -31.86
CA LYS A 7 2.80 -36.91 -30.48
C LYS A 7 2.17 -38.21 -29.91
N PRO A 8 1.93 -38.29 -28.58
CA PRO A 8 0.57 -38.64 -28.18
C PRO A 8 -0.01 -37.79 -27.04
N GLU A 9 -1.33 -37.59 -27.13
CA GLU A 9 -2.28 -37.25 -26.06
C GLU A 9 -2.82 -38.53 -25.42
N HIS A 10 -3.21 -38.47 -24.15
CA HIS A 10 -4.45 -39.04 -23.58
C HIS A 10 -4.57 -38.52 -22.12
N GLU A 11 -5.55 -37.70 -21.80
CA GLU A 11 -6.94 -38.01 -21.40
C GLU A 11 -7.11 -38.56 -19.99
N ALA A 12 -8.09 -37.96 -19.32
CA ALA A 12 -8.43 -38.05 -17.92
C ALA A 12 -9.43 -39.17 -17.65
N GLU A 13 -9.40 -39.74 -16.44
CA GLU A 13 -10.57 -40.39 -15.85
C GLU A 13 -10.67 -40.09 -14.35
N LYS A 14 -11.85 -39.62 -13.94
CA LYS A 14 -12.26 -39.36 -12.56
C LYS A 14 -12.78 -40.66 -11.94
N GLU A 15 -12.41 -40.96 -10.69
CA GLU A 15 -13.24 -41.83 -9.84
C GLU A 15 -13.27 -41.37 -8.37
N LYS A 16 -14.44 -41.53 -7.75
CA LYS A 16 -14.87 -41.07 -6.42
C LYS A 16 -14.29 -41.92 -5.27
N PRO A 17 -14.31 -41.42 -4.01
CA PRO A 17 -13.72 -42.12 -2.86
C PRO A 17 -14.69 -43.13 -2.22
N LYS A 18 -14.14 -44.24 -1.71
CA LYS A 18 -14.80 -45.18 -0.80
C LYS A 18 -14.09 -45.20 0.55
N THR A 19 -14.87 -44.99 1.59
CA THR A 19 -14.57 -45.21 3.02
C THR A 19 -14.24 -46.67 3.31
N ARG A 20 -13.33 -46.93 4.27
CA ARG A 20 -13.22 -48.23 4.94
C ARG A 20 -12.82 -48.10 6.40
N GLU A 21 -13.56 -48.84 7.21
CA GLU A 21 -13.58 -48.98 8.66
C GLU A 21 -12.24 -49.42 9.27
N GLY A 22 -12.00 -48.93 10.49
CA GLY A 22 -10.92 -49.38 11.37
C GLY A 22 -11.30 -50.64 12.14
N GLN A 23 -10.29 -51.46 12.45
CA GLN A 23 -10.42 -52.61 13.33
C GLN A 23 -9.28 -52.58 14.36
N GLN A 24 -9.69 -52.57 15.64
CA GLN A 24 -8.87 -52.60 16.85
C GLN A 24 -8.01 -53.86 16.97
N ARG A 25 -6.85 -53.71 17.64
CA ARG A 25 -6.26 -54.73 18.51
C ARG A 25 -5.74 -54.08 19.79
N GLU A 26 -6.22 -54.58 20.92
CA GLU A 26 -5.82 -54.30 22.31
C GLU A 26 -4.53 -55.05 22.73
N ILE A 27 -4.08 -54.72 23.96
CA ILE A 27 -3.26 -55.44 24.96
C ILE A 27 -1.94 -54.69 25.24
N THR A 28 -1.54 -54.22 26.43
CA THR A 28 -2.01 -54.26 27.84
C THR A 28 -1.16 -53.26 28.65
N THR A 29 -1.73 -52.65 29.68
CA THR A 29 -1.06 -51.77 30.67
C THR A 29 -0.65 -52.56 31.92
N PRO A 30 0.43 -52.18 32.64
CA PRO A 30 0.57 -52.49 34.06
C PRO A 30 0.30 -51.26 34.94
N GLU A 31 -0.42 -51.48 36.05
CA GLU A 31 -0.64 -50.55 37.16
C GLU A 31 0.65 -50.23 37.93
N ALA A 32 0.79 -48.97 38.38
CA ALA A 32 1.54 -48.61 39.59
C ALA A 32 1.02 -47.28 40.19
N THR A 33 0.20 -47.43 41.24
CA THR A 33 0.18 -46.68 42.51
C THR A 33 0.31 -45.14 42.51
N LEU A 34 -0.81 -44.46 42.76
CA LEU A 34 -0.87 -43.06 43.22
C LEU A 34 -0.31 -42.94 44.66
N ILE A 35 0.62 -42.01 44.86
CA ILE A 35 0.95 -41.45 46.18
C ILE A 35 0.48 -39.98 46.14
N GLU A 36 -0.45 -39.62 47.01
CA GLU A 36 -0.87 -38.22 47.22
C GLU A 36 0.18 -37.45 48.03
N PRO A 37 0.54 -36.20 47.67
CA PRO A 37 1.28 -35.33 48.57
C PRO A 37 0.33 -34.57 49.51
N THR A 38 0.71 -34.57 50.80
CA THR A 38 0.06 -33.92 51.94
C THR A 38 0.22 -32.39 51.88
N PRO A 39 -0.78 -31.57 52.28
CA PRO A 39 -0.65 -30.11 52.26
C PRO A 39 0.26 -29.64 53.40
N THR A 40 1.25 -28.80 53.07
CA THR A 40 2.14 -28.18 54.06
C THR A 40 1.59 -26.79 54.40
N GLU A 41 1.42 -26.54 55.69
CA GLU A 41 0.94 -25.29 56.28
C GLU A 41 2.03 -24.19 56.21
N PRO A 42 1.71 -22.93 55.86
CA PRO A 42 2.71 -21.87 55.83
C PRO A 42 2.99 -21.31 57.24
N THR A 43 4.27 -21.24 57.60
CA THR A 43 4.76 -20.59 58.82
C THR A 43 4.79 -19.06 58.63
N PRO A 44 4.39 -18.23 59.63
CA PRO A 44 4.35 -16.78 59.48
C PRO A 44 5.73 -16.15 59.59
N THR A 45 6.03 -15.18 58.70
CA THR A 45 7.25 -14.36 58.72
C THR A 45 6.87 -12.92 59.14
N PRO A 46 7.71 -12.20 59.91
CA PRO A 46 7.26 -11.07 60.74
C PRO A 46 7.13 -9.76 59.97
N THR A 47 6.19 -8.94 60.43
CA THR A 47 5.89 -7.59 59.97
C THR A 47 6.96 -6.60 60.42
N GLU A 48 7.53 -5.83 59.49
CA GLU A 48 8.25 -4.56 59.76
C GLU A 48 7.41 -3.38 59.19
N PRO A 49 7.55 -2.16 59.75
CA PRO A 49 6.53 -1.11 59.65
C PRO A 49 6.64 -0.24 58.39
N GLU A 50 5.48 0.28 57.97
CA GLU A 50 5.29 1.29 56.92
C GLU A 50 6.26 2.48 57.02
N SER A 51 6.97 2.76 55.94
CA SER A 51 7.51 4.09 55.64
C SER A 51 6.57 4.82 54.68
N ALA A 52 6.31 6.08 55.01
CA ALA A 52 5.38 6.99 54.33
C ALA A 52 5.71 7.21 52.84
N PRO A 53 4.72 7.51 51.98
CA PRO A 53 4.94 7.77 50.57
C PRO A 53 5.61 9.14 50.35
N THR A 54 6.71 9.13 49.60
CA THR A 54 7.36 10.30 48.98
C THR A 54 6.50 10.78 47.79
N PRO A 55 6.25 12.08 47.62
CA PRO A 55 5.49 12.57 46.46
C PRO A 55 6.32 12.51 45.16
N GLU A 56 5.69 12.05 44.08
CA GLU A 56 6.21 12.06 42.70
C GLU A 56 6.41 13.49 42.16
N PRO A 57 7.37 13.70 41.22
CA PRO A 57 7.62 14.98 40.58
C PRO A 57 6.52 15.33 39.56
N THR A 58 6.11 16.59 39.58
CA THR A 58 5.13 17.20 38.66
C THR A 58 5.79 17.50 37.30
N PRO A 59 5.10 17.30 36.15
CA PRO A 59 5.65 17.60 34.83
C PRO A 59 5.78 19.11 34.58
N SER A 60 6.93 19.53 34.05
CA SER A 60 7.23 20.90 33.65
C SER A 60 6.48 21.28 32.36
N THR A 61 5.69 22.36 32.40
CA THR A 61 5.10 23.01 31.22
C THR A 61 6.10 23.98 30.58
N PRO A 62 6.18 24.08 29.23
CA PRO A 62 7.19 24.87 28.52
C PRO A 62 7.03 26.40 28.68
N GLU A 63 8.17 27.09 28.68
CA GLU A 63 8.30 28.56 28.59
C GLU A 63 7.64 29.13 27.31
N PRO A 64 7.13 30.37 27.34
CA PRO A 64 6.63 31.04 26.14
C PRO A 64 7.75 31.53 25.21
N THR A 65 7.64 31.19 23.92
CA THR A 65 8.50 31.64 22.82
C THR A 65 8.51 33.17 22.66
N PRO A 66 9.66 33.82 22.45
CA PRO A 66 9.71 35.25 22.13
C PRO A 66 9.15 35.53 20.73
N THR A 67 8.33 36.55 20.61
CA THR A 67 7.73 37.02 19.37
C THR A 67 8.80 37.53 18.39
N GLU A 68 8.79 36.98 17.18
CA GLU A 68 9.62 37.35 16.03
C GLU A 68 9.28 38.77 15.50
N PRO A 69 10.27 39.60 15.10
CA PRO A 69 9.99 40.88 14.46
C PRO A 69 9.69 40.71 12.97
N GLU A 70 8.64 41.41 12.53
CA GLU A 70 8.08 41.48 11.18
C GLU A 70 9.14 41.78 10.07
N PRO A 71 9.14 41.06 8.93
CA PRO A 71 10.12 41.27 7.88
C PRO A 71 9.82 42.52 7.04
N GLN A 72 10.83 43.37 6.85
CA GLN A 72 10.75 44.56 6.00
C GLN A 72 10.64 44.20 4.50
N PRO A 73 9.94 45.01 3.68
CA PRO A 73 9.74 44.74 2.26
C PRO A 73 11.03 44.93 1.44
N PRO A 74 11.28 44.11 0.41
CA PRO A 74 12.54 44.15 -0.32
C PRO A 74 12.67 45.41 -1.20
N GLU A 75 13.86 46.02 -1.13
CA GLU A 75 14.27 47.11 -2.00
C GLU A 75 14.35 46.69 -3.47
N LYS A 76 13.88 47.60 -4.32
CA LYS A 76 13.78 47.47 -5.77
C LYS A 76 15.17 47.56 -6.42
N LEU A 77 15.75 46.42 -6.79
CA LEU A 77 16.95 46.37 -7.62
C LEU A 77 16.59 46.55 -9.10
N THR A 78 17.26 47.51 -9.74
CA THR A 78 17.19 47.83 -11.18
C THR A 78 17.92 46.79 -12.04
N PRO A 79 17.51 46.57 -13.31
CA PRO A 79 18.08 45.53 -14.16
C PRO A 79 19.47 45.91 -14.69
N ALA A 80 20.41 44.96 -14.65
CA ALA A 80 21.68 45.04 -15.35
C ALA A 80 21.52 44.69 -16.84
N GLU A 81 22.24 45.43 -17.68
CA GLU A 81 22.32 45.33 -19.14
C GLU A 81 23.09 44.05 -19.59
N PRO A 82 22.78 43.43 -20.75
CA PRO A 82 23.39 42.17 -21.15
C PRO A 82 24.78 42.35 -21.81
N THR A 83 25.75 41.58 -21.34
CA THR A 83 27.08 41.40 -21.95
C THR A 83 26.98 40.47 -23.18
N PRO A 84 27.73 40.72 -24.29
CA PRO A 84 27.60 39.94 -25.51
C PRO A 84 28.28 38.57 -25.44
N THR A 85 27.62 37.58 -26.05
CA THR A 85 27.99 36.17 -26.19
C THR A 85 29.17 35.96 -27.15
N GLU A 86 30.16 35.20 -26.71
CA GLU A 86 31.27 34.64 -27.51
C GLU A 86 30.84 33.29 -28.12
N PRO A 87 31.20 32.94 -29.37
CA PRO A 87 30.72 31.71 -30.00
C PRO A 87 31.56 30.48 -29.63
N GLU A 88 30.84 29.39 -29.40
CA GLU A 88 31.28 28.04 -29.07
C GLU A 88 32.03 27.35 -30.24
N PRO A 89 33.08 26.53 -30.00
CA PRO A 89 33.77 25.78 -31.05
C PRO A 89 33.04 24.47 -31.39
N ALA A 90 32.99 24.16 -32.68
CA ALA A 90 32.29 23.01 -33.25
C ALA A 90 32.93 21.64 -32.89
N GLU A 91 32.07 20.67 -32.58
CA GLU A 91 32.37 19.24 -32.46
C GLU A 91 32.91 18.61 -33.77
N PRO A 92 33.85 17.65 -33.68
CA PRO A 92 34.23 16.82 -34.83
C PRO A 92 33.37 15.55 -34.97
N THR A 93 33.12 15.19 -36.22
CA THR A 93 32.30 14.08 -36.72
C THR A 93 32.99 12.71 -36.53
N PRO A 94 32.26 11.60 -36.30
CA PRO A 94 32.89 10.29 -36.09
C PRO A 94 33.27 9.63 -37.43
N THR A 95 34.49 9.07 -37.49
CA THR A 95 34.97 8.29 -38.65
C THR A 95 35.07 6.80 -38.26
N GLU A 96 34.57 5.95 -39.16
CA GLU A 96 34.48 4.48 -39.09
C GLU A 96 35.86 3.78 -39.05
N PRO A 97 36.01 2.62 -38.37
CA PRO A 97 37.30 1.94 -38.27
C PRO A 97 37.60 1.01 -39.47
N THR A 98 38.83 1.11 -39.98
CA THR A 98 39.44 0.20 -40.98
C THR A 98 40.36 -0.82 -40.27
N PRO A 99 40.49 -2.08 -40.74
CA PRO A 99 41.07 -3.16 -39.94
C PRO A 99 42.61 -3.17 -39.96
N THR A 100 43.21 -3.39 -38.79
CA THR A 100 44.66 -3.44 -38.57
C THR A 100 45.24 -4.81 -38.90
N GLU A 101 46.26 -4.81 -39.76
CA GLU A 101 47.06 -5.96 -40.19
C GLU A 101 48.11 -6.34 -39.13
N LEU A 102 48.27 -7.65 -38.92
CA LEU A 102 49.10 -8.28 -37.89
C LEU A 102 50.59 -8.26 -38.29
N THR A 103 51.46 -7.62 -37.52
CA THR A 103 52.93 -7.78 -37.65
C THR A 103 53.58 -8.16 -36.32
N ALA A 104 54.62 -9.00 -36.44
CA ALA A 104 55.27 -9.79 -35.39
C ALA A 104 56.15 -8.97 -34.42
N PRO A 105 56.43 -9.47 -33.19
CA PRO A 105 57.19 -8.73 -32.19
C PRO A 105 58.71 -8.75 -32.44
N THR A 106 59.33 -7.60 -32.23
CA THR A 106 60.80 -7.39 -32.18
C THR A 106 61.27 -7.53 -30.72
N PRO A 107 62.44 -8.15 -30.43
CA PRO A 107 62.90 -8.33 -29.04
C PRO A 107 63.50 -7.06 -28.43
N GLU A 108 63.16 -6.80 -27.18
CA GLU A 108 63.67 -5.69 -26.35
C GLU A 108 65.12 -5.91 -25.86
N PRO A 109 65.92 -4.84 -25.68
CA PRO A 109 67.24 -4.90 -25.06
C PRO A 109 67.16 -4.95 -23.51
N PRO A 110 68.20 -5.47 -22.82
CA PRO A 110 68.16 -5.66 -21.38
C PRO A 110 68.33 -4.37 -20.57
N THR A 111 67.58 -4.32 -19.47
CA THR A 111 67.50 -3.29 -18.43
C THR A 111 68.83 -3.09 -17.68
N PRO A 112 69.27 -1.85 -17.37
CA PRO A 112 70.42 -1.61 -16.51
C PRO A 112 70.10 -1.79 -15.01
N GLU A 113 71.07 -2.33 -14.26
CA GLU A 113 71.03 -2.54 -12.79
C GLU A 113 70.91 -1.22 -12.00
N PRO A 114 70.23 -1.24 -10.82
CA PRO A 114 70.12 -0.07 -9.96
C PRO A 114 71.44 0.23 -9.21
N THR A 115 71.81 1.51 -9.22
CA THR A 115 72.93 2.08 -8.46
C THR A 115 72.53 2.28 -6.98
N PRO A 116 73.42 2.11 -5.97
CA PRO A 116 73.06 2.27 -4.57
C PRO A 116 72.88 3.75 -4.20
N THR A 117 71.71 4.12 -3.67
CA THR A 117 71.41 5.45 -3.16
C THR A 117 71.78 5.55 -1.67
N GLU A 118 72.50 6.61 -1.29
CA GLU A 118 72.80 6.98 0.11
C GLU A 118 71.54 7.20 0.95
N PRO A 119 71.60 6.98 2.29
CA PRO A 119 70.46 7.18 3.17
C PRO A 119 70.17 8.67 3.39
N THR A 120 68.94 9.08 3.12
CA THR A 120 68.37 10.39 3.46
C THR A 120 68.12 10.50 4.98
N PRO A 121 68.34 11.67 5.60
CA PRO A 121 68.14 11.85 7.03
C PRO A 121 66.64 11.82 7.41
N GLN A 122 66.37 11.17 8.54
CA GLN A 122 65.07 11.00 9.18
C GLN A 122 64.48 12.36 9.62
N PRO A 123 63.19 12.65 9.39
CA PRO A 123 62.56 13.89 9.88
C PRO A 123 62.38 13.85 11.41
N GLU A 124 62.61 15.00 12.05
CA GLU A 124 62.41 15.23 13.48
C GLU A 124 60.92 15.12 13.88
N PRO A 125 60.61 14.70 15.12
CA PRO A 125 59.23 14.56 15.58
C PRO A 125 58.52 15.92 15.76
N THR A 126 57.28 15.97 15.27
CA THR A 126 56.34 17.09 15.43
C THR A 126 56.00 17.28 16.91
N PRO A 127 56.00 18.52 17.46
CA PRO A 127 55.67 18.77 18.86
C PRO A 127 54.19 18.49 19.17
N GLU A 128 53.92 17.96 20.37
CA GLU A 128 52.57 17.67 20.89
C GLU A 128 51.73 18.95 21.06
N PRO A 129 50.40 18.90 20.81
CA PRO A 129 49.52 20.04 20.98
C PRO A 129 49.31 20.40 22.46
N THR A 130 49.43 21.70 22.76
CA THR A 130 49.12 22.31 24.06
C THR A 130 47.63 22.16 24.39
N PRO A 131 47.24 21.75 25.62
CA PRO A 131 45.84 21.64 26.00
C PRO A 131 45.14 23.02 26.07
N GLU A 132 43.89 23.08 25.60
CA GLU A 132 43.04 24.26 25.66
C GLU A 132 42.61 24.62 27.10
N PRO A 133 42.42 25.92 27.42
CA PRO A 133 42.05 26.36 28.76
C PRO A 133 40.59 26.06 29.11
N THR A 134 40.38 25.60 30.33
CA THR A 134 39.07 25.31 30.93
C THR A 134 38.26 26.60 31.15
N PRO A 135 36.99 26.69 30.70
CA PRO A 135 36.14 27.85 30.97
C PRO A 135 35.73 27.95 32.46
N GLU A 136 35.71 29.18 32.99
CA GLU A 136 35.30 29.50 34.36
C GLU A 136 33.79 29.30 34.59
N PRO A 137 33.34 28.93 35.81
CA PRO A 137 31.95 28.68 36.11
C PRO A 137 31.10 29.96 36.20
N THR A 138 29.93 29.92 35.57
CA THR A 138 28.91 30.97 35.55
C THR A 138 28.20 31.09 36.91
N PRO A 139 27.95 32.30 37.45
CA PRO A 139 27.29 32.49 38.75
C PRO A 139 25.81 32.11 38.75
N GLU A 140 25.32 31.58 39.88
CA GLU A 140 23.93 31.14 40.07
C GLU A 140 22.93 32.32 40.14
N PRO A 141 21.73 32.19 39.53
CA PRO A 141 20.70 33.23 39.55
C PRO A 141 19.95 33.29 40.91
N THR A 142 19.59 34.52 41.28
CA THR A 142 18.85 34.85 42.52
C THR A 142 17.36 34.55 42.35
N PRO A 143 16.66 33.92 43.32
CA PRO A 143 15.26 33.55 43.17
C PRO A 143 14.30 34.76 43.23
N GLU A 144 13.31 34.76 42.34
CA GLU A 144 12.25 35.77 42.22
C GLU A 144 11.09 35.58 43.22
N PRO A 145 10.33 36.65 43.54
CA PRO A 145 9.28 36.62 44.56
C PRO A 145 8.00 35.90 44.10
N THR A 146 7.45 35.08 44.99
CA THR A 146 6.23 34.29 44.78
C THR A 146 4.94 35.12 44.89
N THR A 147 4.08 35.07 43.88
CA THR A 147 2.70 35.57 43.91
C THR A 147 1.72 34.51 44.43
N GLU A 148 0.78 34.90 45.30
CA GLU A 148 -0.29 34.03 45.83
C GLU A 148 -1.23 33.51 44.72
N PRO A 149 -1.71 32.25 44.82
CA PRO A 149 -2.58 31.66 43.81
C PRO A 149 -4.03 32.15 43.90
N THR A 150 -4.59 32.45 42.73
CA THR A 150 -6.01 32.76 42.48
C THR A 150 -6.84 31.47 42.56
N PRO A 151 -8.04 31.46 43.19
CA PRO A 151 -8.84 30.24 43.36
C PRO A 151 -9.38 29.68 42.03
N GLU A 152 -9.45 28.35 41.96
CA GLU A 152 -9.90 27.57 40.80
C GLU A 152 -11.39 27.79 40.44
N PRO A 153 -11.74 27.72 39.15
CA PRO A 153 -13.12 27.79 38.69
C PRO A 153 -13.90 26.49 38.96
N THR A 154 -15.13 26.65 39.43
CA THR A 154 -16.10 25.59 39.68
C THR A 154 -16.48 24.83 38.40
N PRO A 155 -16.49 23.48 38.37
CA PRO A 155 -16.86 22.72 37.19
C PRO A 155 -18.34 22.90 36.82
N GLU A 156 -18.61 23.02 35.51
CA GLU A 156 -19.96 23.09 34.95
C GLU A 156 -20.75 21.77 35.10
N PRO A 157 -22.08 21.82 35.21
CA PRO A 157 -22.91 20.65 35.45
C PRO A 157 -22.98 19.70 34.25
N THR A 158 -22.83 18.41 34.55
CA THR A 158 -22.96 17.28 33.62
C THR A 158 -24.38 17.25 33.00
N PRO A 159 -24.53 17.13 31.67
CA PRO A 159 -25.84 16.99 31.05
C PRO A 159 -26.52 15.68 31.46
N THR A 160 -27.79 15.77 31.88
CA THR A 160 -28.66 14.65 32.21
C THR A 160 -28.91 13.73 31.01
N PRO A 161 -28.97 12.40 31.20
CA PRO A 161 -29.24 11.45 30.12
C PRO A 161 -30.61 11.70 29.49
N THR A 162 -30.64 11.81 28.17
CA THR A 162 -31.90 11.86 27.41
C THR A 162 -32.46 10.45 27.28
N GLU A 163 -33.73 10.26 27.66
CA GLU A 163 -34.44 8.98 27.53
C GLU A 163 -34.48 8.50 26.07
N PRO A 164 -34.35 7.19 25.81
CA PRO A 164 -34.44 6.65 24.46
C PRO A 164 -35.87 6.81 23.90
N GLN A 165 -35.96 7.40 22.72
CA GLN A 165 -37.19 7.52 21.95
C GLN A 165 -37.77 6.12 21.65
N PRO A 166 -39.10 5.90 21.78
CA PRO A 166 -39.70 4.62 21.46
C PRO A 166 -39.51 4.26 19.99
N THR A 167 -39.11 3.01 19.74
CA THR A 167 -38.99 2.41 18.43
C THR A 167 -40.34 2.41 17.69
N PRO A 168 -40.37 2.77 16.39
CA PRO A 168 -41.60 2.69 15.62
C PRO A 168 -42.07 1.23 15.50
N THR A 169 -43.36 1.02 15.79
CA THR A 169 -44.05 -0.26 15.66
C THR A 169 -43.99 -0.75 14.20
N PRO A 170 -43.61 -2.02 13.94
CA PRO A 170 -43.65 -2.58 12.59
C PRO A 170 -45.06 -2.53 12.01
N ALA A 171 -45.18 -2.07 10.76
CA ALA A 171 -46.42 -2.15 10.01
C ALA A 171 -46.89 -3.63 9.89
N PRO A 172 -48.20 -3.92 9.98
CA PRO A 172 -48.70 -5.28 9.90
C PRO A 172 -48.37 -5.91 8.54
N ALA A 173 -47.87 -7.15 8.58
CA ALA A 173 -47.54 -7.95 7.41
C ALA A 173 -48.76 -8.11 6.48
N PRO A 174 -48.57 -8.05 5.15
CA PRO A 174 -49.64 -8.31 4.21
C PRO A 174 -50.14 -9.75 4.36
N VAL A 175 -51.46 -9.88 4.53
CA VAL A 175 -52.17 -11.16 4.55
C VAL A 175 -51.95 -11.89 3.21
N PRO A 176 -51.51 -13.16 3.21
CA PRO A 176 -51.36 -13.92 1.97
C PRO A 176 -52.75 -14.18 1.38
N VAL A 177 -53.01 -13.60 0.21
CA VAL A 177 -54.18 -13.96 -0.61
C VAL A 177 -53.87 -15.31 -1.25
N ALA A 178 -54.74 -16.28 -0.96
CA ALA A 178 -54.65 -17.65 -1.42
C ALA A 178 -54.60 -17.77 -2.95
N ALA A 179 -53.62 -18.52 -3.44
CA ALA A 179 -53.59 -19.04 -4.80
C ALA A 179 -54.62 -20.18 -4.92
N PRO A 180 -55.44 -20.24 -6.00
CA PRO A 180 -56.18 -21.45 -6.31
C PRO A 180 -55.22 -22.49 -6.90
N GLU A 181 -55.04 -23.56 -6.15
CA GLU A 181 -54.43 -24.82 -6.54
C GLU A 181 -55.32 -25.50 -7.59
N ILE A 182 -54.79 -25.73 -8.80
CA ILE A 182 -55.40 -26.62 -9.78
C ILE A 182 -54.46 -27.81 -9.98
N GLU A 183 -54.88 -28.92 -9.41
CA GLU A 183 -54.35 -30.26 -9.60
C GLU A 183 -54.34 -30.64 -11.09
N MET A 184 -53.22 -31.20 -11.54
CA MET A 184 -53.19 -32.07 -12.71
C MET A 184 -54.05 -33.32 -12.45
N PRO A 185 -54.78 -33.78 -13.47
CA PRO A 185 -54.89 -35.22 -13.65
C PRO A 185 -54.42 -35.65 -15.04
N ALA A 186 -53.62 -36.70 -15.05
CA ALA A 186 -53.47 -37.64 -16.16
C ALA A 186 -53.91 -39.03 -15.66
N PRO A 187 -54.04 -40.06 -16.50
CA PRO A 187 -54.56 -40.15 -17.88
C PRO A 187 -55.80 -41.10 -17.90
N VAL A 188 -56.31 -41.52 -19.07
CA VAL A 188 -56.90 -42.87 -19.40
C VAL A 188 -57.63 -42.82 -20.77
N PRO A 189 -57.72 -43.93 -21.53
CA PRO A 189 -57.64 -43.93 -22.99
C PRO A 189 -58.96 -44.17 -23.75
N GLU A 190 -58.86 -43.92 -25.06
CA GLU A 190 -59.42 -44.60 -26.24
C GLU A 190 -60.77 -45.36 -26.20
N ALA A 191 -61.60 -45.01 -27.20
CA ALA A 191 -62.67 -45.75 -27.88
C ALA A 191 -64.03 -46.02 -27.17
N LEU A 192 -65.12 -45.55 -27.79
CA LEU A 192 -66.15 -46.38 -28.45
C LEU A 192 -67.26 -45.50 -29.10
N LYS A 193 -67.79 -46.02 -30.22
CA LYS A 193 -68.70 -45.39 -31.19
C LYS A 193 -70.11 -45.14 -30.65
N ALA A 194 -70.80 -44.14 -31.21
CA ALA A 194 -72.27 -44.06 -31.23
C ALA A 194 -72.81 -44.52 -32.60
N PRO A 195 -73.99 -45.17 -32.68
CA PRO A 195 -74.70 -45.36 -33.93
C PRO A 195 -75.68 -44.21 -34.20
N GLU A 196 -75.75 -43.80 -35.46
CA GLU A 196 -76.63 -42.76 -35.99
C GLU A 196 -77.81 -43.40 -36.73
N VAL A 197 -79.02 -42.88 -36.56
CA VAL A 197 -80.07 -42.92 -37.61
C VAL A 197 -80.76 -41.56 -37.68
N GLU A 198 -80.84 -41.08 -38.91
CA GLU A 198 -81.05 -39.73 -39.43
C GLU A 198 -82.52 -39.52 -39.88
N VAL A 199 -83.10 -38.31 -39.71
CA VAL A 199 -84.11 -37.76 -40.66
C VAL A 199 -84.01 -36.23 -40.77
N LYS A 200 -83.89 -35.78 -42.04
CA LYS A 200 -83.66 -34.44 -42.61
C LYS A 200 -84.84 -33.45 -42.42
N LYS A 201 -84.63 -32.12 -42.39
CA LYS A 201 -84.34 -31.14 -43.50
C LYS A 201 -84.30 -29.71 -42.85
N PRO A 202 -83.99 -28.58 -43.53
CA PRO A 202 -83.16 -28.31 -44.72
C PRO A 202 -82.14 -27.15 -44.53
N LEU A 203 -81.31 -26.91 -45.54
CA LEU A 203 -80.81 -25.60 -46.01
C LEU A 203 -80.13 -24.64 -45.00
N LEU A 204 -78.84 -24.87 -44.76
CA LEU A 204 -77.71 -23.94 -44.95
C LEU A 204 -76.50 -24.87 -44.94
N SER A 205 -75.69 -24.95 -46.01
CA SER A 205 -74.67 -26.01 -46.08
C SER A 205 -73.76 -25.94 -44.85
N ASP A 206 -73.48 -27.09 -44.23
CA ASP A 206 -72.56 -27.14 -43.08
C ASP A 206 -71.18 -26.62 -43.44
N ALA A 207 -70.83 -26.65 -44.74
CA ALA A 207 -69.70 -25.95 -45.30
C ALA A 207 -69.78 -24.43 -45.05
N ALA A 208 -70.90 -23.76 -45.35
CA ALA A 208 -71.06 -22.32 -45.12
C ALA A 208 -71.01 -21.95 -43.62
N LYS A 209 -71.64 -22.74 -42.75
CA LYS A 209 -71.59 -22.53 -41.29
C LYS A 209 -70.19 -22.78 -40.72
N ARG A 210 -69.49 -23.83 -41.19
CA ARG A 210 -68.08 -24.08 -40.82
C ARG A 210 -67.17 -22.97 -41.31
N THR A 211 -67.33 -22.50 -42.54
CA THR A 211 -66.52 -21.41 -43.09
C THR A 211 -66.70 -20.12 -42.28
N ILE A 212 -67.93 -19.73 -41.93
CA ILE A 212 -68.18 -18.54 -41.11
C ILE A 212 -67.60 -18.69 -39.69
N LYS A 213 -67.72 -19.88 -39.08
CA LYS A 213 -67.17 -20.15 -37.75
C LYS A 213 -65.63 -20.16 -37.74
N ILE A 214 -65.01 -20.71 -38.79
CA ILE A 214 -63.56 -20.70 -38.99
C ILE A 214 -63.06 -19.26 -39.21
N ILE A 215 -63.78 -18.45 -40.00
CA ILE A 215 -63.43 -17.04 -40.21
C ILE A 215 -63.50 -16.26 -38.90
N LEU A 216 -64.57 -16.42 -38.10
CA LEU A 216 -64.70 -15.73 -36.81
C LEU A 216 -63.61 -16.14 -35.81
N ILE A 217 -63.29 -17.43 -35.71
CA ILE A 217 -62.20 -17.93 -34.86
C ILE A 217 -60.85 -17.40 -35.36
N ALA A 218 -60.60 -17.44 -36.67
CA ALA A 218 -59.38 -16.91 -37.25
C ALA A 218 -59.23 -15.40 -36.99
N THR A 219 -60.30 -14.61 -37.14
CA THR A 219 -60.25 -13.16 -36.84
C THR A 219 -60.05 -12.87 -35.36
N ALA A 220 -60.60 -13.67 -34.45
CA ALA A 220 -60.40 -13.52 -33.01
C ALA A 220 -58.97 -13.89 -32.59
N VAL A 221 -58.40 -14.95 -33.18
CA VAL A 221 -57.00 -15.35 -32.98
C VAL A 221 -56.04 -14.30 -33.54
N ILE A 222 -56.34 -13.72 -34.71
CA ILE A 222 -55.54 -12.63 -35.29
C ILE A 222 -55.63 -11.38 -34.41
N ALA A 223 -56.82 -11.00 -33.93
CA ALA A 223 -56.97 -9.85 -33.03
C ALA A 223 -56.21 -10.06 -31.70
N ALA A 224 -56.30 -11.25 -31.11
CA ALA A 224 -55.55 -11.59 -29.90
C ALA A 224 -54.03 -11.61 -30.14
N ALA A 225 -53.58 -12.12 -31.28
CA ALA A 225 -52.17 -12.09 -31.67
C ALA A 225 -51.68 -10.66 -31.93
N VAL A 226 -52.50 -9.77 -32.50
CA VAL A 226 -52.18 -8.35 -32.70
C VAL A 226 -52.10 -7.63 -31.34
N VAL A 227 -53.03 -7.88 -30.42
CA VAL A 227 -52.98 -7.32 -29.06
C VAL A 227 -51.77 -7.84 -28.29
N ALA A 228 -51.43 -9.13 -28.39
CA ALA A 228 -50.22 -9.70 -27.81
C ALA A 228 -48.95 -9.13 -28.46
N TYR A 229 -48.95 -8.90 -29.78
CA TYR A 229 -47.85 -8.28 -30.51
C TYR A 229 -47.66 -6.80 -30.10
N PHE A 230 -48.73 -6.03 -29.91
CA PHE A 230 -48.66 -4.68 -29.35
C PHE A 230 -48.20 -4.67 -27.89
N ALA A 231 -48.69 -5.60 -27.05
CA ALA A 231 -48.25 -5.73 -25.66
C ALA A 231 -46.77 -6.15 -25.53
N LEU A 232 -46.27 -7.01 -26.43
CA LEU A 232 -44.86 -7.41 -26.53
C LEU A 232 -43.96 -6.28 -27.07
N THR A 233 -44.51 -5.32 -27.82
CA THR A 233 -43.75 -4.18 -28.36
C THR A 233 -43.76 -2.93 -27.46
N SER A 234 -44.64 -2.86 -26.46
CA SER A 234 -44.74 -1.73 -25.53
C SER A 234 -43.96 -1.87 -24.20
N PHE A 235 -43.18 -2.94 -24.01
CA PHE A 235 -42.16 -3.00 -22.95
C PHE A 235 -40.81 -2.49 -23.49
N GLN A 236 -40.83 -1.34 -24.17
CA GLN A 236 -39.60 -0.61 -24.49
C GLN A 236 -39.31 0.30 -23.32
N ALA A 237 -38.26 0.00 -22.55
CA ALA A 237 -37.55 1.06 -21.85
C ALA A 237 -37.37 2.22 -22.85
N SER A 238 -37.80 3.43 -22.47
CA SER A 238 -37.70 4.63 -23.29
C SER A 238 -36.33 4.62 -23.97
N PRO A 239 -36.25 4.58 -25.32
CA PRO A 239 -34.97 4.50 -25.99
C PRO A 239 -34.17 5.74 -25.59
N PHE A 240 -32.98 5.51 -25.03
CA PHE A 240 -32.09 6.61 -24.71
C PHE A 240 -31.74 7.34 -26.00
N ILE A 241 -32.13 8.60 -26.10
CA ILE A 241 -31.77 9.51 -27.21
C ILE A 241 -30.61 10.36 -26.74
N ALA A 242 -29.47 10.29 -27.43
CA ALA A 242 -28.25 10.97 -26.99
C ALA A 242 -28.45 12.47 -26.81
N ALA A 243 -29.20 13.13 -27.71
CA ALA A 243 -29.46 14.57 -27.65
C ALA A 243 -30.07 15.06 -26.31
N ASN A 244 -30.78 14.17 -25.60
CA ASN A 244 -31.45 14.45 -24.32
C ASN A 244 -30.61 14.05 -23.10
N ALA A 245 -29.36 13.64 -23.29
CA ALA A 245 -28.48 13.28 -22.18
C ALA A 245 -28.13 14.52 -21.34
N GLN A 246 -28.19 14.37 -20.02
CA GLN A 246 -27.67 15.32 -19.05
C GLN A 246 -26.56 14.65 -18.24
N PHE A 247 -25.46 15.36 -18.05
CA PHE A 247 -24.34 14.93 -17.24
C PHE A 247 -24.38 15.67 -15.91
N LYS A 248 -24.28 14.93 -14.80
CA LYS A 248 -24.18 15.48 -13.45
C LYS A 248 -23.01 14.86 -12.71
N ASP A 249 -22.49 15.60 -11.72
CA ASP A 249 -21.41 15.17 -10.83
C ASP A 249 -20.19 14.62 -11.60
N THR A 250 -19.93 15.21 -12.77
CA THR A 250 -18.79 14.84 -13.61
C THR A 250 -17.51 15.29 -12.94
N SER A 251 -16.66 14.32 -12.60
CA SER A 251 -15.43 14.57 -11.85
C SER A 251 -14.33 13.57 -12.25
N ILE A 252 -13.10 13.98 -11.98
CA ILE A 252 -11.90 13.15 -12.13
C ILE A 252 -11.09 13.26 -10.85
N TYR A 253 -10.53 12.13 -10.40
CA TYR A 253 -9.71 12.05 -9.21
C TYR A 253 -8.46 11.20 -9.46
N PRO A 254 -7.27 11.68 -9.06
CA PRO A 254 -6.99 13.05 -8.61
C PRO A 254 -7.13 14.07 -9.75
N THR A 255 -7.28 15.36 -9.45
CA THR A 255 -7.35 16.44 -10.46
C THR A 255 -5.97 16.90 -10.94
N SER A 256 -4.90 16.52 -10.25
CA SER A 256 -3.52 16.72 -10.67
C SER A 256 -2.67 15.59 -10.11
N SER A 257 -1.84 14.98 -10.93
CA SER A 257 -0.92 13.91 -10.51
C SER A 257 0.18 13.70 -11.55
N THR A 258 1.13 12.82 -11.28
CA THR A 258 2.22 12.52 -12.20
C THR A 258 1.85 11.46 -13.24
N LYS A 259 2.68 11.36 -14.27
CA LYS A 259 2.63 10.29 -15.25
C LYS A 259 2.78 8.92 -14.57
N GLY A 260 1.88 8.00 -14.87
CA GLY A 260 1.81 6.67 -14.26
C GLY A 260 0.79 6.53 -13.13
N THR A 261 0.09 7.62 -12.79
CA THR A 261 -1.09 7.57 -11.90
C THR A 261 -2.30 6.99 -12.61
N VAL A 262 -3.07 6.17 -11.88
CA VAL A 262 -4.41 5.73 -12.27
C VAL A 262 -5.41 6.82 -11.89
N PHE A 263 -5.99 7.45 -12.90
CA PHE A 263 -7.06 8.43 -12.72
C PHE A 263 -8.41 7.72 -12.73
N THR A 264 -9.29 8.10 -11.80
CA THR A 264 -10.68 7.64 -11.73
C THR A 264 -11.61 8.73 -12.22
N LEU A 265 -12.53 8.35 -13.10
CA LEU A 265 -13.51 9.22 -13.73
C LEU A 265 -14.89 8.82 -13.23
N GLN A 266 -15.71 9.80 -12.92
CA GLN A 266 -17.09 9.57 -12.52
C GLN A 266 -18.02 10.54 -13.24
N THR A 267 -19.20 10.06 -13.61
CA THR A 267 -20.32 10.91 -14.00
C THR A 267 -21.65 10.21 -13.78
N GLU A 268 -22.70 10.98 -13.49
CA GLU A 268 -24.09 10.55 -13.65
C GLU A 268 -24.57 10.94 -15.05
N VAL A 269 -25.18 10.00 -15.80
CA VAL A 269 -25.79 10.27 -17.10
C VAL A 269 -27.30 10.04 -17.01
N LEU A 270 -28.06 11.14 -17.06
CA LEU A 270 -29.52 11.15 -16.98
C LEU A 270 -30.13 11.37 -18.36
N HIS A 271 -31.35 10.88 -18.56
CA HIS A 271 -32.14 11.13 -19.76
C HIS A 271 -33.24 12.14 -19.43
N LEU A 272 -33.29 13.27 -20.12
CA LEU A 272 -34.39 14.22 -19.97
C LEU A 272 -35.62 13.71 -20.73
N ALA A 273 -36.65 13.28 -19.99
CA ALA A 273 -37.91 12.87 -20.58
C ALA A 273 -38.66 14.09 -21.16
N SER A 274 -39.60 13.85 -22.08
CA SER A 274 -40.44 14.90 -22.66
C SER A 274 -41.31 15.64 -21.62
N SER A 275 -41.48 15.07 -20.43
CA SER A 275 -42.14 15.70 -19.27
C SER A 275 -41.29 16.78 -18.60
N GLY A 276 -39.99 16.89 -18.94
CA GLY A 276 -39.03 17.76 -18.28
C GLY A 276 -38.39 17.17 -17.02
N GLU A 277 -38.78 15.97 -16.62
CA GLU A 277 -38.15 15.23 -15.51
C GLU A 277 -36.95 14.43 -16.01
N SER A 278 -35.87 14.43 -15.23
CA SER A 278 -34.67 13.64 -15.54
C SER A 278 -34.84 12.23 -15.01
N GLU A 279 -34.75 11.23 -15.90
CA GLU A 279 -34.86 9.82 -15.55
C GLU A 279 -33.49 9.13 -15.66
N CYS A 280 -33.22 8.24 -14.72
CA CYS A 280 -32.00 7.43 -14.68
C CYS A 280 -32.18 6.22 -15.62
N VAL A 281 -31.76 6.37 -16.88
CA VAL A 281 -31.92 5.36 -17.95
C VAL A 281 -30.57 4.77 -18.34
N SER A 282 -30.54 3.48 -18.67
CA SER A 282 -29.34 2.80 -19.15
C SER A 282 -28.87 3.37 -20.50
N VAL A 283 -27.66 3.90 -20.52
CA VAL A 283 -26.98 4.37 -21.75
C VAL A 283 -26.16 3.23 -22.36
N PRO A 284 -26.28 2.97 -23.68
CA PRO A 284 -25.56 1.87 -24.35
C PRO A 284 -24.03 1.98 -24.29
N ALA A 285 -23.50 3.19 -24.49
CA ALA A 285 -22.07 3.45 -24.48
C ALA A 285 -21.79 4.85 -23.91
N VAL A 286 -20.86 4.89 -22.94
CA VAL A 286 -20.33 6.12 -22.36
C VAL A 286 -18.81 6.04 -22.44
N THR A 287 -18.19 7.07 -23.01
CA THR A 287 -16.74 7.13 -23.23
C THR A 287 -16.23 8.49 -22.77
N ALA A 288 -15.18 8.51 -21.97
CA ALA A 288 -14.45 9.74 -21.69
C ALA A 288 -13.35 9.96 -22.73
N LYS A 289 -13.33 11.14 -23.32
CA LYS A 289 -12.37 11.59 -24.33
C LYS A 289 -11.29 12.41 -23.64
N ILE A 290 -10.03 12.01 -23.77
CA ILE A 290 -8.88 12.69 -23.19
C ILE A 290 -7.83 12.88 -24.29
N GLY A 291 -7.84 14.05 -24.93
CA GLY A 291 -6.98 14.30 -26.09
C GLY A 291 -7.21 13.28 -27.21
N THR A 292 -6.23 12.41 -27.46
CA THR A 292 -6.27 11.40 -28.52
C THR A 292 -6.65 10.00 -28.04
N PHE A 293 -6.85 9.77 -26.74
CA PHE A 293 -7.22 8.46 -26.20
C PHE A 293 -8.59 8.48 -25.53
N ASP A 294 -9.23 7.31 -25.56
CA ASP A 294 -10.59 7.08 -25.10
C ASP A 294 -10.59 6.14 -23.89
N VAL A 295 -11.33 6.50 -22.85
CA VAL A 295 -11.55 5.65 -21.68
C VAL A 295 -12.99 5.18 -21.69
N ARG A 296 -13.18 3.86 -21.80
CA ARG A 296 -14.52 3.26 -21.71
C ARG A 296 -15.02 3.38 -20.27
N MET A 297 -16.21 3.93 -20.09
CA MET A 297 -16.85 4.01 -18.78
C MET A 297 -17.88 2.90 -18.62
N GLU A 298 -17.86 2.24 -17.47
CA GLU A 298 -18.78 1.17 -17.11
C GLU A 298 -19.77 1.65 -16.04
N ARG A 299 -20.96 1.04 -16.01
CA ARG A 299 -21.91 1.33 -14.94
C ARG A 299 -21.36 0.83 -13.61
N SER A 300 -21.45 1.64 -12.56
CA SER A 300 -21.06 1.21 -11.23
C SER A 300 -21.86 -0.02 -10.81
N LYS A 301 -21.24 -0.97 -10.12
CA LYS A 301 -21.99 -2.05 -9.45
C LYS A 301 -22.68 -1.44 -8.23
N ALA A 302 -23.89 -1.88 -7.92
CA ALA A 302 -24.57 -1.49 -6.69
C ALA A 302 -23.80 -2.05 -5.49
N ILE A 303 -22.98 -1.21 -4.87
CA ILE A 303 -22.42 -1.43 -3.55
C ILE A 303 -23.34 -0.61 -2.64
N ASP A 304 -23.97 -1.24 -1.65
CA ASP A 304 -24.71 -0.63 -0.52
C ASP A 304 -26.20 -0.24 -0.60
N GLY A 305 -26.89 -0.36 -1.74
CA GLY A 305 -28.34 -0.08 -1.79
C GLY A 305 -28.71 1.39 -2.00
N SER A 306 -27.78 2.24 -2.42
CA SER A 306 -28.16 3.49 -3.10
C SER A 306 -29.00 3.23 -4.36
N GLU A 307 -30.13 3.92 -4.51
CA GLU A 307 -31.05 3.76 -5.67
C GLU A 307 -30.42 4.13 -7.02
N LYS A 308 -29.26 4.82 -6.99
CA LYS A 308 -28.53 5.33 -8.16
C LYS A 308 -27.46 4.37 -8.72
N ALA A 309 -26.83 3.56 -7.86
CA ALA A 309 -25.75 2.67 -8.28
C ALA A 309 -26.29 1.57 -9.22
N GLY A 310 -25.65 1.39 -10.37
CA GLY A 310 -26.08 0.44 -11.41
C GLY A 310 -27.07 0.95 -12.46
N LYS A 311 -27.69 2.14 -12.29
CA LYS A 311 -28.67 2.67 -13.26
C LYS A 311 -28.12 3.79 -14.15
N CYS A 312 -27.49 4.84 -13.60
CA CYS A 312 -26.98 6.00 -14.35
C CYS A 312 -25.60 6.51 -13.91
N LEU A 313 -24.98 5.93 -12.88
CA LEU A 313 -23.61 6.25 -12.48
C LEU A 313 -22.62 5.46 -13.34
N TYR A 314 -21.70 6.17 -14.00
CA TYR A 314 -20.64 5.60 -14.82
C TYR A 314 -19.29 5.91 -14.21
N LEU A 315 -18.44 4.89 -14.13
CA LEU A 315 -17.07 4.94 -13.63
C LEU A 315 -16.12 4.48 -14.73
N GLY A 316 -14.97 5.14 -14.83
CA GLY A 316 -13.87 4.73 -15.70
C GLY A 316 -12.56 4.93 -14.99
N THR A 317 -11.55 4.14 -15.33
CA THR A 317 -10.18 4.38 -14.90
C THR A 317 -9.24 4.32 -16.09
N PHE A 318 -8.16 5.08 -16.04
CA PHE A 318 -7.04 4.90 -16.97
C PHE A 318 -5.72 5.15 -16.26
N ASP A 319 -4.70 4.42 -16.70
CA ASP A 319 -3.32 4.65 -16.30
C ASP A 319 -2.68 5.69 -17.24
N SER A 320 -2.14 6.75 -16.66
CA SER A 320 -1.47 7.83 -17.38
C SER A 320 -0.05 7.48 -17.87
N VAL A 321 0.46 6.25 -17.69
CA VAL A 321 1.78 5.81 -18.20
C VAL A 321 1.97 6.17 -19.69
N GLN A 322 0.94 6.05 -20.52
CA GLN A 322 1.01 6.38 -21.96
C GLN A 322 0.45 7.76 -22.32
N ALA A 323 -0.03 8.52 -21.34
CA ALA A 323 -0.53 9.86 -21.57
C ALA A 323 0.64 10.86 -21.70
N THR A 324 0.40 11.93 -22.44
CA THR A 324 1.33 13.07 -22.49
C THR A 324 1.25 13.88 -21.20
N VAL A 325 2.36 14.49 -20.79
CA VAL A 325 2.40 15.43 -19.65
C VAL A 325 1.70 16.76 -20.02
N GLY A 326 1.34 17.54 -19.01
CA GLY A 326 0.71 18.85 -19.09
C GLY A 326 -0.78 18.84 -18.73
N ASP A 327 -1.39 20.02 -18.81
CA ASP A 327 -2.82 20.20 -18.60
C ASP A 327 -3.62 19.44 -19.66
N LYS A 328 -4.64 18.71 -19.18
CA LYS A 328 -5.56 17.89 -19.96
C LYS A 328 -6.98 18.31 -19.70
N HIS A 329 -7.80 17.98 -20.69
CA HIS A 329 -9.22 18.19 -20.64
C HIS A 329 -9.90 16.86 -20.97
N MET A 330 -10.88 16.52 -20.15
CA MET A 330 -11.76 15.37 -20.31
C MET A 330 -13.12 15.86 -20.78
N ILE A 331 -13.71 15.17 -21.76
CA ILE A 331 -15.11 15.35 -22.17
C ILE A 331 -15.77 13.98 -22.18
N ILE A 332 -16.95 13.84 -21.57
CA ILE A 332 -17.69 12.58 -21.60
C ILE A 332 -18.66 12.59 -22.76
N GLU A 333 -18.62 11.54 -23.57
CA GLU A 333 -19.52 11.29 -24.68
C GLU A 333 -20.48 10.13 -24.34
N ALA A 334 -21.78 10.42 -24.36
CA ALA A 334 -22.84 9.42 -24.34
C ALA A 334 -23.31 9.15 -25.77
N ARG A 335 -23.43 7.88 -26.16
CA ARG A 335 -23.85 7.46 -27.51
C ARG A 335 -25.10 6.58 -27.45
N ASP A 336 -26.08 6.87 -28.31
CA ASP A 336 -27.27 6.04 -28.49
C ASP A 336 -27.04 4.86 -29.47
N ARG A 337 -28.09 4.07 -29.73
CA ARG A 337 -27.98 2.87 -30.58
C ARG A 337 -27.85 3.22 -32.06
N GLU A 338 -28.35 4.38 -32.44
CA GLU A 338 -28.31 4.95 -33.79
C GLU A 338 -26.95 5.61 -34.09
N GLY A 339 -26.11 5.79 -33.06
CA GLY A 339 -24.76 6.33 -33.15
C GLY A 339 -24.69 7.84 -32.93
N ASN A 340 -25.79 8.50 -32.57
CA ASN A 340 -25.76 9.92 -32.21
C ASN A 340 -25.09 10.09 -30.85
N THR A 341 -24.45 11.24 -30.65
CA THR A 341 -23.65 11.52 -29.47
C THR A 341 -24.06 12.83 -28.79
N LYS A 342 -23.82 12.90 -27.48
CA LYS A 342 -23.92 14.11 -26.67
C LYS A 342 -22.73 14.17 -25.73
N GLN A 343 -22.19 15.37 -25.58
CA GLN A 343 -20.99 15.63 -24.79
C GLN A 343 -21.32 16.40 -23.51
N SER A 344 -20.57 16.12 -22.45
CA SER A 344 -20.55 16.89 -21.21
C SER A 344 -19.78 18.20 -21.37
N ASP A 345 -19.83 19.04 -20.34
CA ASP A 345 -18.82 20.09 -20.18
C ASP A 345 -17.43 19.48 -19.98
N SER A 346 -16.40 20.27 -20.26
CA SER A 346 -15.02 19.85 -20.09
C SER A 346 -14.60 19.91 -18.63
N VAL A 347 -13.93 18.84 -18.15
CA VAL A 347 -13.27 18.80 -16.85
C VAL A 347 -11.76 18.86 -17.07
N SER A 348 -11.09 19.77 -16.37
CA SER A 348 -9.63 19.94 -16.49
C SER A 348 -8.90 19.14 -15.41
N PHE A 349 -7.75 18.61 -15.77
CA PHE A 349 -6.83 17.95 -14.85
C PHE A 349 -5.40 18.03 -15.37
N THR A 350 -4.40 17.78 -14.53
CA THR A 350 -2.98 17.90 -14.92
C THR A 350 -2.25 16.57 -14.76
N ILE A 351 -1.43 16.23 -15.75
CA ILE A 351 -0.47 15.12 -15.68
C ILE A 351 0.93 15.73 -15.63
N ASN A 352 1.60 15.68 -14.49
CA ASN A 352 2.97 16.19 -14.32
C ASN A 352 3.99 15.14 -14.76
N GLU A 353 5.21 15.59 -15.06
CA GLU A 353 6.34 14.68 -15.26
C GLU A 353 6.73 14.06 -13.91
N LEU A 354 7.33 12.86 -13.94
CA LEU A 354 7.90 12.29 -12.72
C LEU A 354 9.19 13.04 -12.41
N GLU A 355 9.28 13.56 -11.19
CA GLU A 355 10.42 14.33 -10.73
C GLU A 355 11.23 13.51 -9.72
N CYS A 356 12.52 13.34 -9.99
CA CYS A 356 13.48 12.85 -9.01
C CYS A 356 13.96 14.02 -8.16
N VAL A 357 13.66 13.98 -6.87
CA VAL A 357 14.06 15.00 -5.90
C VAL A 357 15.10 14.40 -4.96
N THR A 358 16.20 15.12 -4.75
CA THR A 358 17.24 14.70 -3.80
C THR A 358 16.92 15.28 -2.42
N LEU A 359 16.72 14.41 -1.44
CA LEU A 359 16.41 14.75 -0.05
C LEU A 359 17.67 14.88 0.81
N HIS A 360 18.69 14.07 0.52
CA HIS A 360 19.99 14.12 1.17
C HIS A 360 21.07 13.81 0.13
N GLN A 361 22.13 14.62 0.10
CA GLN A 361 23.22 14.50 -0.86
C GLN A 361 24.52 14.16 -0.13
N GLY A 362 25.08 13.01 -0.44
CA GLY A 362 26.40 12.60 -0.01
C GLY A 362 27.50 13.42 -0.67
N THR A 363 28.69 13.35 -0.09
CA THR A 363 29.93 13.97 -0.61
C THR A 363 30.86 12.98 -1.31
N GLY A 364 30.54 11.68 -1.22
CA GLY A 364 31.29 10.59 -1.83
C GLY A 364 31.21 10.56 -3.35
N SER A 365 32.17 9.89 -3.96
CA SER A 365 32.28 9.75 -5.42
C SER A 365 31.48 8.59 -6.00
N ASN A 366 31.22 7.58 -5.18
CA ASN A 366 30.42 6.39 -5.44
C ASN A 366 29.48 6.17 -4.23
N PRO A 367 28.49 7.05 -4.05
CA PRO A 367 27.55 6.94 -2.94
C PRO A 367 26.61 5.74 -3.12
N LEU A 368 26.03 5.28 -2.02
CA LEU A 368 24.83 4.46 -2.00
C LEU A 368 23.63 5.36 -2.33
N ASP A 369 22.91 5.08 -3.41
CA ASP A 369 21.69 5.77 -3.78
C ASP A 369 20.47 5.01 -3.22
N ILE A 370 19.74 5.65 -2.31
CA ILE A 370 18.48 5.15 -1.74
C ILE A 370 17.33 5.96 -2.33
N VAL A 371 16.29 5.31 -2.86
CA VAL A 371 15.09 6.02 -3.33
C VAL A 371 13.86 5.70 -2.49
N PHE A 372 13.19 6.77 -2.04
CA PHE A 372 11.89 6.71 -1.40
C PHE A 372 10.76 6.79 -2.42
N LEU A 373 9.77 5.92 -2.28
CA LEU A 373 8.50 5.95 -3.03
C LEU A 373 7.31 6.04 -2.08
N GLY A 374 6.20 6.61 -2.54
CA GLY A 374 5.00 6.81 -1.72
C GLY A 374 3.75 6.17 -2.32
N ASP A 375 2.89 5.57 -1.49
CA ASP A 375 1.53 5.19 -1.86
C ASP A 375 0.48 5.73 -0.86
N LYS A 376 -0.76 5.88 -1.31
CA LYS A 376 -1.91 6.40 -0.53
C LYS A 376 -1.76 7.86 -0.04
N TYR A 377 -0.92 8.65 -0.68
CA TYR A 377 -0.82 10.08 -0.39
C TYR A 377 -1.87 10.89 -1.15
N ALA A 378 -2.47 11.85 -0.45
CA ALA A 378 -3.44 12.78 -1.06
C ALA A 378 -2.78 13.82 -1.97
N ASN A 379 -1.52 14.17 -1.70
CA ASN A 379 -0.74 15.10 -2.49
C ASN A 379 0.77 14.82 -2.35
N ALA A 380 1.56 15.24 -3.34
CA ALA A 380 2.99 14.99 -3.41
C ALA A 380 3.79 15.73 -2.32
N ALA A 381 3.37 16.92 -1.91
CA ALA A 381 4.09 17.71 -0.89
C ALA A 381 4.07 17.03 0.49
N LEU A 382 2.94 16.42 0.87
CA LEU A 382 2.85 15.63 2.09
C LEU A 382 3.77 14.39 2.03
N PHE A 383 3.83 13.74 0.87
CA PHE A 383 4.75 12.63 0.67
C PHE A 383 6.21 13.07 0.78
N GLU A 384 6.58 14.15 0.11
CA GLU A 384 7.94 14.71 0.17
C GLU A 384 8.34 15.02 1.60
N GLN A 385 7.44 15.64 2.39
CA GLN A 385 7.67 15.92 3.80
C GLN A 385 7.95 14.65 4.60
N HIS A 386 7.09 13.62 4.48
CA HIS A 386 7.31 12.36 5.20
C HIS A 386 8.59 11.66 4.73
N ALA A 387 8.83 11.58 3.42
CA ALA A 387 10.05 11.00 2.87
C ALA A 387 11.29 11.70 3.42
N LYS A 388 11.26 13.04 3.55
CA LYS A 388 12.35 13.81 4.16
C LYS A 388 12.55 13.47 5.64
N ILE A 389 11.49 13.36 6.44
CA ILE A 389 11.59 12.97 7.86
C ILE A 389 12.21 11.57 8.00
N HIS A 390 11.80 10.62 7.15
CA HIS A 390 12.37 9.28 7.13
C HIS A 390 13.85 9.28 6.68
N ALA A 391 14.19 10.06 5.66
CA ALA A 391 15.57 10.22 5.19
C ALA A 391 16.48 10.81 6.28
N ASP A 392 16.04 11.89 6.92
CA ASP A 392 16.76 12.55 8.01
C ASP A 392 16.92 11.59 9.20
N HIS A 393 15.89 10.80 9.53
CA HIS A 393 15.98 9.79 10.58
C HIS A 393 17.03 8.72 10.25
N LEU A 394 17.04 8.18 9.04
CA LEU A 394 18.01 7.17 8.61
C LEU A 394 19.45 7.67 8.80
N VAL A 395 19.77 8.87 8.29
CA VAL A 395 21.12 9.45 8.41
C VAL A 395 21.42 10.04 9.79
N SER A 396 20.46 10.00 10.73
CA SER A 396 20.68 10.39 12.12
C SER A 396 21.10 9.22 13.02
N VAL A 397 20.94 7.98 12.55
CA VAL A 397 21.21 6.76 13.33
C VAL A 397 22.53 6.11 12.87
N GLU A 398 23.35 5.67 13.81
CA GLU A 398 24.59 4.96 13.48
C GLU A 398 24.31 3.52 13.00
N PRO A 399 25.05 2.97 12.01
CA PRO A 399 26.27 3.52 11.40
C PRO A 399 26.02 4.43 10.19
N PHE A 400 24.77 4.71 9.82
CA PHE A 400 24.46 5.58 8.69
C PHE A 400 24.90 7.02 8.95
N LYS A 401 24.77 7.51 10.18
CA LYS A 401 25.19 8.85 10.59
C LYS A 401 26.65 9.14 10.29
N LYS A 402 27.60 8.32 10.77
CA LYS A 402 29.02 8.52 10.45
C LYS A 402 29.34 8.34 8.96
N ASN A 403 28.50 7.60 8.24
CA ASN A 403 28.64 7.33 6.81
C ASN A 403 27.74 8.21 5.93
N ALA A 404 27.10 9.26 6.47
CA ALA A 404 26.12 10.06 5.73
C ALA A 404 26.71 10.70 4.46
N GLY A 405 28.02 10.96 4.46
CA GLY A 405 28.73 11.44 3.27
C GLY A 405 28.78 10.43 2.11
N LYS A 406 28.53 9.15 2.35
CA LYS A 406 28.52 8.08 1.35
C LYS A 406 27.11 7.72 0.86
N ILE A 407 26.09 8.45 1.30
CA ILE A 407 24.68 8.11 1.04
C ILE A 407 24.04 9.27 0.32
N ASN A 408 23.40 8.99 -0.79
CA ASN A 408 22.40 9.87 -1.39
C ASN A 408 21.02 9.30 -1.08
N ILE A 409 20.07 10.18 -0.80
CA ILE A 409 18.68 9.81 -0.63
C ILE A 409 17.85 10.65 -1.57
N HIS A 410 17.09 9.96 -2.42
CA HIS A 410 16.19 10.54 -3.39
C HIS A 410 14.75 10.18 -3.06
N THR A 411 13.81 10.88 -3.68
CA THR A 411 12.41 10.50 -3.73
C THR A 411 11.88 10.78 -5.12
N VAL A 412 10.95 9.95 -5.57
CA VAL A 412 10.20 10.21 -6.80
C VAL A 412 8.83 10.74 -6.41
N LEU A 413 8.58 12.03 -6.66
CA LEU A 413 7.30 12.64 -6.38
C LEU A 413 6.25 12.10 -7.34
N SER A 414 5.68 10.95 -6.98
CA SER A 414 4.73 10.22 -7.78
C SER A 414 3.38 10.16 -7.09
N GLY A 415 2.30 10.40 -7.84
CA GLY A 415 0.97 9.99 -7.39
C GLY A 415 0.60 8.58 -7.88
N ALA A 416 1.55 7.86 -8.47
CA ALA A 416 1.29 6.56 -9.05
C ALA A 416 0.96 5.53 -7.96
N GLY A 417 -0.15 4.83 -8.16
CA GLY A 417 -0.61 3.79 -7.26
C GLY A 417 0.35 2.61 -7.31
N LEU A 418 1.19 2.48 -6.28
CA LEU A 418 2.01 1.29 -6.06
C LEU A 418 1.16 0.08 -5.66
N ASP A 419 -0.17 0.26 -5.56
CA ASP A 419 -1.15 -0.74 -5.13
C ASP A 419 -0.78 -1.39 -3.80
N CYS A 420 -0.22 -0.60 -2.88
CA CYS A 420 0.12 -1.08 -1.56
C CYS A 420 -1.14 -1.47 -0.81
N ILE A 421 -1.09 -2.66 -0.20
CA ILE A 421 -2.08 -3.20 0.71
C ILE A 421 -1.41 -3.47 2.05
N GLU A 422 -2.11 -3.09 3.12
CA GLU A 422 -1.75 -3.44 4.49
C GLU A 422 -2.68 -4.56 4.95
N SER A 423 -2.09 -5.61 5.52
CA SER A 423 -2.84 -6.69 6.15
C SER A 423 -2.04 -7.26 7.31
N SER A 424 -2.65 -7.26 8.50
CA SER A 424 -2.07 -7.83 9.71
C SER A 424 -0.69 -7.23 10.05
N GLY A 425 -0.50 -5.93 9.84
CA GLY A 425 0.78 -5.26 10.12
C GLY A 425 1.86 -5.49 9.05
N THR A 426 1.54 -6.16 7.96
CA THR A 426 2.45 -6.34 6.81
C THR A 426 2.02 -5.46 5.66
N ILE A 427 2.99 -4.93 4.90
CA ILE A 427 2.75 -4.11 3.71
C ILE A 427 3.27 -4.87 2.49
N LYS A 428 2.43 -4.95 1.44
CA LYS A 428 2.82 -5.49 0.14
C LYS A 428 2.35 -4.56 -0.97
N CYS A 429 3.22 -4.31 -1.93
CA CYS A 429 2.93 -3.44 -3.07
C CYS A 429 3.19 -4.17 -4.40
N ASN A 430 3.02 -3.46 -5.51
CA ASN A 430 3.26 -3.94 -6.86
C ASN A 430 4.72 -3.69 -7.29
N ASP A 431 5.53 -4.75 -7.32
CA ASP A 431 6.96 -4.68 -7.64
C ASP A 431 7.27 -4.12 -9.04
N GLU A 432 6.39 -4.34 -10.03
CA GLU A 432 6.56 -3.78 -11.39
C GLU A 432 6.34 -2.27 -11.40
N ALA A 433 5.35 -1.78 -10.64
CA ALA A 433 5.14 -0.36 -10.45
C ALA A 433 6.32 0.28 -9.72
N ILE A 434 6.81 -0.35 -8.66
CA ILE A 434 7.96 0.10 -7.88
C ILE A 434 9.20 0.21 -8.76
N SER A 435 9.59 -0.85 -9.46
CA SER A 435 10.79 -0.86 -10.31
C SER A 435 10.72 0.22 -11.40
N ARG A 436 9.55 0.40 -12.01
CA ARG A 436 9.33 1.43 -13.03
C ARG A 436 9.50 2.84 -12.47
N ILE A 437 8.93 3.12 -11.30
CA ILE A 437 8.95 4.47 -10.71
C ILE A 437 10.31 4.77 -10.08
N ALA A 438 10.91 3.81 -9.37
CA ALA A 438 12.25 3.95 -8.79
C ALA A 438 13.30 4.33 -9.85
N SER A 439 13.20 3.77 -11.06
CA SER A 439 14.14 4.03 -12.18
C SER A 439 14.20 5.48 -12.68
N ILE A 440 13.35 6.36 -12.17
CA ILE A 440 13.42 7.80 -12.41
C ILE A 440 14.58 8.45 -11.63
N CYS A 441 14.99 7.86 -10.51
CA CYS A 441 16.17 8.24 -9.76
C CYS A 441 17.29 7.20 -9.93
N PRO A 442 18.56 7.56 -9.69
CA PRO A 442 19.58 6.60 -9.30
C PRO A 442 19.13 5.85 -8.05
N TYR A 443 19.33 4.53 -8.01
CA TYR A 443 19.07 3.73 -6.81
C TYR A 443 19.83 2.41 -6.86
N GLU A 444 20.33 2.00 -5.69
CA GLU A 444 20.65 0.61 -5.37
C GLU A 444 19.60 0.01 -4.43
N GLU A 445 18.98 0.85 -3.59
CA GLU A 445 18.02 0.44 -2.58
C GLU A 445 16.72 1.23 -2.66
N ILE A 446 15.60 0.59 -2.31
CA ILE A 446 14.26 1.18 -2.38
C ILE A 446 13.58 1.09 -1.01
N ILE A 447 13.01 2.20 -0.57
CA ILE A 447 12.13 2.28 0.60
C ILE A 447 10.75 2.79 0.16
N VAL A 448 9.70 2.03 0.45
CA VAL A 448 8.32 2.38 0.10
C VAL A 448 7.55 2.80 1.34
N LEU A 449 6.99 4.01 1.32
CA LEU A 449 6.15 4.56 2.38
C LEU A 449 4.68 4.47 1.99
N MET A 450 3.91 3.68 2.75
CA MET A 450 2.45 3.69 2.65
C MET A 450 1.89 4.69 3.65
N ASN A 451 1.10 5.65 3.18
CA ASN A 451 0.41 6.60 4.06
C ASN A 451 -0.75 5.92 4.80
N THR A 452 -0.45 5.36 5.98
CA THR A 452 -1.40 4.69 6.87
C THR A 452 -1.05 5.03 8.32
N PRO A 453 -2.03 5.19 9.23
CA PRO A 453 -1.75 5.36 10.66
C PRO A 453 -1.39 4.04 11.36
N ASN A 454 -1.62 2.90 10.71
CA ASN A 454 -1.33 1.60 11.29
C ASN A 454 0.20 1.39 11.37
N GLN A 455 0.67 0.80 12.46
CA GLN A 455 2.04 0.27 12.54
C GLN A 455 2.13 -0.96 11.66
N ALA A 456 2.81 -0.82 10.53
CA ALA A 456 2.96 -1.89 9.56
C ALA A 456 4.28 -1.74 8.81
N GLY A 457 4.90 -2.87 8.54
CA GLY A 457 6.17 -2.95 7.84
C GLY A 457 6.41 -4.35 7.29
N THR A 458 7.23 -4.44 6.26
CA THR A 458 7.75 -5.70 5.71
C THR A 458 9.01 -5.39 4.91
N ALA A 459 9.91 -6.36 4.79
CA ALA A 459 11.07 -6.27 3.92
C ALA A 459 11.21 -7.51 3.04
N ASN A 460 10.77 -7.42 1.78
CA ASN A 460 11.02 -8.38 0.70
C ASN A 460 10.33 -7.93 -0.62
N PRO A 461 11.03 -7.60 -1.71
CA PRO A 461 12.49 -7.42 -1.81
C PRO A 461 12.96 -6.05 -1.29
N HIS A 462 12.05 -5.08 -1.14
CA HIS A 462 12.34 -3.72 -0.68
C HIS A 462 11.89 -3.51 0.77
N ALA A 463 12.32 -2.43 1.41
CA ALA A 463 11.72 -2.00 2.66
C ALA A 463 10.35 -1.38 2.39
N TYR A 464 9.33 -1.83 3.12
CA TYR A 464 7.99 -1.27 3.10
C TYR A 464 7.65 -0.83 4.51
N ALA A 465 7.21 0.40 4.68
CA ALA A 465 6.87 0.91 5.99
C ALA A 465 5.66 1.84 5.97
N SER A 466 4.97 1.86 7.09
CA SER A 466 3.99 2.89 7.40
C SER A 466 4.68 4.24 7.52
N ALA A 467 4.14 5.23 6.82
CA ALA A 467 4.69 6.59 6.77
C ALA A 467 4.66 7.35 8.09
N MET A 468 3.94 6.86 9.11
CA MET A 468 3.93 7.51 10.43
C MET A 468 5.12 7.10 11.31
N TYR A 469 5.92 6.13 10.86
CA TYR A 469 6.90 5.43 11.68
C TYR A 469 8.27 5.34 11.00
N PRO A 470 9.09 6.41 11.07
CA PRO A 470 10.49 6.37 10.64
C PRO A 470 11.28 5.20 11.22
N GLU A 471 10.99 4.82 12.45
CA GLU A 471 11.62 3.70 13.15
C GLU A 471 11.34 2.36 12.45
N ILE A 472 10.10 2.15 11.98
CA ILE A 472 9.74 0.96 11.19
C ILE A 472 10.49 0.98 9.86
N SER A 473 10.55 2.12 9.16
CA SER A 473 11.27 2.16 7.88
C SER A 473 12.75 1.84 8.02
N LEU A 474 13.39 2.25 9.12
CA LEU A 474 14.78 1.94 9.39
C LEU A 474 14.98 0.46 9.77
N HIS A 475 14.05 -0.11 10.53
CA HIS A 475 14.02 -1.54 10.84
C HIS A 475 13.92 -2.40 9.57
N GLU A 476 12.94 -2.10 8.71
CA GLU A 476 12.73 -2.84 7.45
C GLU A 476 13.86 -2.62 6.44
N PHE A 477 14.51 -1.46 6.50
CA PHE A 477 15.74 -1.23 5.75
C PHE A 477 16.87 -2.16 6.20
N GLY A 478 17.00 -2.44 7.50
CA GLY A 478 17.97 -3.42 8.01
C GLY A 478 17.78 -4.84 7.46
N HIS A 479 16.55 -5.20 7.12
CA HIS A 479 16.21 -6.49 6.49
C HIS A 479 16.38 -6.51 4.97
N SER A 480 16.40 -5.37 4.29
CA SER A 480 16.48 -5.29 2.82
C SER A 480 17.83 -4.81 2.31
N PHE A 481 18.60 -4.08 3.13
CA PHE A 481 19.85 -3.47 2.73
C PHE A 481 20.95 -4.51 2.50
N GLY A 482 21.44 -4.54 1.26
CA GLY A 482 22.52 -5.42 0.85
C GLY A 482 22.07 -6.81 0.39
N PRO A 483 23.02 -7.73 0.14
CA PRO A 483 22.71 -9.06 -0.35
C PRO A 483 22.08 -9.91 0.74
N GLU A 484 21.06 -10.70 0.39
CA GLU A 484 20.23 -11.49 1.30
C GLU A 484 20.99 -12.29 2.38
N GLN A 485 22.25 -12.65 2.14
CA GLN A 485 23.10 -13.41 3.07
C GLN A 485 23.58 -12.61 4.29
N ILE A 486 23.47 -11.28 4.30
CA ILE A 486 23.93 -10.45 5.43
C ILE A 486 22.85 -9.50 5.97
N ASN A 487 21.62 -9.67 5.50
CA ASN A 487 20.48 -8.91 5.99
C ASN A 487 20.26 -9.23 7.46
N LEU A 488 19.88 -8.22 8.22
CA LEU A 488 19.58 -8.41 9.64
C LEU A 488 18.35 -9.29 9.78
N ALA A 489 18.31 -10.08 10.84
CA ALA A 489 17.13 -10.85 11.24
C ALA A 489 16.38 -10.15 12.37
N ASP A 490 15.09 -10.48 12.48
CA ASP A 490 14.31 -10.14 13.66
C ASP A 490 14.90 -10.83 14.88
N GLN A 491 15.15 -10.05 15.91
CA GLN A 491 15.63 -10.52 17.21
C GLN A 491 14.48 -10.89 18.16
N TYR A 492 13.24 -10.54 17.83
CA TYR A 492 12.04 -11.04 18.48
C TYR A 492 11.50 -12.32 17.81
N SER A 493 10.58 -13.01 18.48
CA SER A 493 9.94 -14.23 17.97
C SER A 493 8.46 -14.01 17.67
N TYR A 494 8.01 -14.52 16.52
CA TYR A 494 6.61 -14.56 16.12
C TYR A 494 5.87 -15.81 16.65
N GLY A 495 6.56 -16.68 17.41
CA GLY A 495 5.99 -17.92 17.93
C GLY A 495 5.81 -19.04 16.90
N PHE A 496 6.41 -18.91 15.70
CA PHE A 496 6.40 -19.93 14.65
C PHE A 496 7.78 -20.04 13.97
N PRO A 497 8.18 -21.24 13.52
CA PRO A 497 9.51 -21.47 12.94
C PRO A 497 9.70 -20.73 11.62
N SER A 498 10.88 -20.09 11.46
CA SER A 498 11.32 -19.40 10.24
C SER A 498 11.56 -20.35 9.06
N ASP A 499 11.75 -19.78 7.86
CA ASP A 499 11.99 -20.49 6.59
C ASP A 499 13.47 -20.76 6.29
N GLY A 500 14.36 -20.55 7.27
CA GLY A 500 15.79 -20.87 7.19
C GLY A 500 16.71 -19.69 6.90
N ARG A 501 16.17 -18.48 6.69
CA ARG A 501 16.94 -17.24 6.46
C ARG A 501 17.80 -16.80 7.66
N LEU A 502 17.50 -17.29 8.86
CA LEU A 502 18.25 -16.97 10.08
C LEU A 502 19.70 -17.47 10.09
N LYS A 503 20.04 -18.47 9.26
CA LYS A 503 21.40 -19.05 9.23
C LYS A 503 22.47 -18.06 8.86
N ASP A 504 22.17 -17.14 7.97
CA ASP A 504 23.17 -16.24 7.41
C ASP A 504 23.14 -14.86 8.10
N ALA A 505 22.01 -14.51 8.74
CA ALA A 505 21.85 -13.24 9.46
C ALA A 505 22.93 -13.02 10.53
N PRO A 506 23.61 -11.86 10.55
CA PRO A 506 24.76 -11.62 11.43
C PRO A 506 24.38 -11.46 12.91
N ASN A 507 23.11 -11.13 13.19
CA ASN A 507 22.61 -10.74 14.51
C ASN A 507 21.73 -11.82 15.19
N CYS A 508 21.69 -13.03 14.61
CA CYS A 508 21.06 -14.23 15.19
C CYS A 508 21.95 -15.46 15.00
N ALA A 509 22.11 -16.29 16.03
CA ALA A 509 23.00 -17.45 16.02
C ALA A 509 22.45 -18.62 16.85
N PRO A 510 22.81 -19.88 16.53
CA PRO A 510 22.51 -21.01 17.41
C PRO A 510 23.34 -20.95 18.71
N MET A 511 23.06 -21.88 19.62
CA MET A 511 23.80 -22.03 20.90
C MET A 511 25.31 -22.00 20.69
N GLY A 512 25.99 -21.12 21.44
CA GLY A 512 27.43 -20.86 21.32
C GLY A 512 27.74 -19.44 20.83
N CYS A 513 26.80 -18.82 20.09
CA CYS A 513 26.91 -17.43 19.64
C CYS A 513 28.22 -17.09 18.91
N ASP A 514 28.73 -18.06 18.13
CA ASP A 514 30.03 -17.97 17.46
C ASP A 514 30.16 -16.78 16.49
N LYS A 515 29.04 -16.18 16.05
CA LYS A 515 29.03 -15.02 15.15
C LYS A 515 29.53 -13.73 15.81
N TRP A 516 29.46 -13.62 17.14
CA TRP A 516 29.81 -12.39 17.87
C TRP A 516 30.49 -12.64 19.21
N ASN A 517 30.89 -13.87 19.52
CA ASN A 517 31.61 -14.21 20.76
C ASN A 517 32.88 -13.37 20.98
N ASP A 518 33.48 -12.85 19.90
CA ASP A 518 34.66 -11.98 19.92
C ASP A 518 34.34 -10.47 19.96
N ILE A 519 33.05 -10.07 19.97
CA ILE A 519 32.61 -8.67 19.98
C ILE A 519 32.33 -8.21 21.42
N PRO A 520 33.10 -7.25 21.98
CA PRO A 520 32.89 -6.78 23.35
C PRO A 520 31.49 -6.21 23.58
N GLY A 521 30.91 -6.49 24.76
CA GLY A 521 29.58 -5.99 25.14
C GLY A 521 28.41 -6.80 24.58
N THR A 522 28.68 -7.90 23.88
CA THR A 522 27.65 -8.84 23.42
C THR A 522 27.49 -10.02 24.40
N GLY A 523 26.29 -10.58 24.43
CA GLY A 523 25.95 -11.80 25.17
C GLY A 523 25.26 -12.84 24.27
N CYS A 524 24.73 -13.89 24.88
CA CYS A 524 24.06 -14.98 24.18
C CYS A 524 22.69 -15.20 24.82
N TYR A 525 21.68 -14.44 24.36
CA TYR A 525 20.37 -14.37 25.00
C TYR A 525 19.33 -15.15 24.19
N SER A 526 18.77 -16.22 24.77
CA SER A 526 17.67 -16.98 24.16
C SER A 526 16.30 -16.34 24.42
N THR A 527 16.16 -15.64 25.54
CA THR A 527 14.93 -14.94 25.93
C THR A 527 15.22 -13.50 26.32
N ASP A 528 14.22 -12.63 26.24
CA ASP A 528 14.30 -11.29 26.85
C ASP A 528 14.01 -11.29 28.34
N LYS A 529 14.07 -10.09 28.95
CA LYS A 529 13.76 -9.89 30.37
C LYS A 529 12.32 -10.27 30.74
N TYR A 530 11.44 -10.41 29.76
CA TYR A 530 10.04 -10.85 29.92
C TYR A 530 9.85 -12.35 29.61
N GLY A 531 10.91 -13.08 29.30
CA GLY A 531 10.87 -14.50 28.96
C GLY A 531 10.42 -14.80 27.54
N ARG A 532 10.30 -13.81 26.65
CA ARG A 532 9.97 -14.00 25.23
C ARG A 532 11.19 -14.52 24.48
N GLU A 533 11.02 -15.58 23.71
CA GLU A 533 12.07 -16.13 22.85
C GLU A 533 12.48 -15.10 21.77
N GLY A 534 13.76 -15.08 21.40
CA GLY A 534 14.27 -14.23 20.32
C GLY A 534 14.64 -15.02 19.07
N CYS A 535 14.93 -14.31 17.98
CA CYS A 535 15.43 -14.90 16.72
C CYS A 535 14.56 -16.06 16.19
N MET A 536 13.23 -15.91 16.25
CA MET A 536 12.19 -16.83 15.75
C MET A 536 12.22 -18.32 16.19
N TYR A 537 13.25 -18.79 16.88
CA TYR A 537 13.40 -20.19 17.33
C TYR A 537 13.91 -20.27 18.77
N SER A 538 13.46 -21.29 19.50
CA SER A 538 13.80 -21.50 20.91
C SER A 538 15.27 -21.88 21.17
N ASP A 539 16.00 -22.36 20.15
CA ASP A 539 17.43 -22.71 20.19
C ASP A 539 18.34 -21.66 19.53
N TRP A 540 17.79 -20.48 19.25
CA TRP A 540 18.52 -19.34 18.68
C TRP A 540 18.65 -18.20 19.69
N TYR A 541 19.70 -17.42 19.50
CA TYR A 541 20.17 -16.44 20.45
C TYR A 541 20.45 -15.12 19.73
N ARG A 542 20.34 -14.02 20.46
CA ARG A 542 20.66 -12.66 20.02
C ARG A 542 21.78 -12.04 20.86
N PRO A 543 22.49 -11.03 20.34
CA PRO A 543 23.69 -10.47 20.98
C PRO A 543 23.41 -9.50 22.13
N ALA A 544 22.22 -8.94 22.22
CA ALA A 544 21.85 -7.98 23.26
C ALA A 544 20.61 -8.45 24.02
N GLU A 545 20.51 -8.06 25.29
CA GLU A 545 19.29 -8.24 26.06
C GLU A 545 18.35 -7.07 25.75
N TYR A 546 17.09 -7.37 25.41
CA TYR A 546 16.07 -6.35 25.21
C TYR A 546 15.92 -5.51 26.47
N ASN A 547 16.32 -4.25 26.33
CA ASN A 547 16.24 -3.28 27.40
C ASN A 547 15.54 -2.00 26.90
N PRO A 548 14.24 -1.84 27.18
CA PRO A 548 13.46 -0.67 26.78
C PRO A 548 13.94 0.65 27.42
N GLU A 549 14.83 0.61 28.42
CA GLU A 549 15.34 1.80 29.12
C GLU A 549 16.57 2.44 28.46
N ILE A 550 17.28 1.74 27.56
CA ILE A 550 18.54 2.22 26.93
C ILE A 550 18.43 2.53 25.43
N GLY A 551 17.19 2.49 24.91
CA GLY A 551 16.86 2.53 23.50
C GLY A 551 16.52 1.13 23.01
N GLU A 552 15.43 1.01 22.25
CA GLU A 552 14.99 -0.27 21.68
C GLU A 552 15.98 -0.66 20.59
N SER A 553 16.50 -1.90 20.63
CA SER A 553 17.15 -2.45 19.45
C SER A 553 16.10 -2.44 18.34
N LEU A 554 16.40 -1.80 17.22
CA LEU A 554 15.48 -1.73 16.07
C LEU A 554 14.96 -3.13 15.72
N MET A 555 15.81 -4.15 15.83
CA MET A 555 15.48 -5.53 15.48
C MET A 555 14.74 -6.29 16.57
N GLU A 556 14.53 -5.73 17.77
CA GLU A 556 13.86 -6.40 18.90
C GLU A 556 12.36 -6.08 19.01
N GLY A 557 11.82 -5.25 18.11
CA GLY A 557 10.40 -4.89 18.09
C GLY A 557 10.11 -3.77 19.10
N ALA A 558 10.08 -2.55 18.60
CA ALA A 558 9.81 -1.34 19.35
C ALA A 558 8.33 -1.18 19.71
N GLU A 559 7.98 -0.85 20.96
CA GLU A 559 6.63 -0.39 21.31
C GLU A 559 6.49 1.08 20.92
N LEU A 560 6.10 1.33 19.66
CA LEU A 560 5.98 2.69 19.16
C LEU A 560 4.66 3.34 19.59
N PRO A 561 4.64 4.63 19.95
CA PRO A 561 3.41 5.34 20.26
C PRO A 561 2.49 5.40 19.03
N GLN A 562 1.18 5.31 19.22
CA GLN A 562 0.23 5.48 18.13
C GLN A 562 0.29 6.91 17.58
N ARG A 563 0.47 7.05 16.27
CA ARG A 563 0.64 8.35 15.59
C ARG A 563 -0.41 8.49 14.49
N GLN A 564 -1.09 9.63 14.48
CA GLN A 564 -2.05 9.99 13.42
C GLN A 564 -1.46 10.99 12.42
N THR A 565 -0.36 11.65 12.78
CA THR A 565 0.31 12.66 11.99
C THR A 565 1.81 12.55 12.18
N LEU A 566 2.57 12.86 11.14
CA LEU A 566 4.02 12.97 11.18
C LEU A 566 4.44 14.36 10.68
N ASN A 567 5.33 15.03 11.41
CA ASN A 567 5.91 16.32 11.06
C ASN A 567 7.31 16.49 11.69
N GLU A 568 8.00 17.59 11.37
CA GLU A 568 9.38 17.86 11.83
C GLU A 568 9.54 17.97 13.35
N THR A 569 8.45 18.25 14.08
CA THR A 569 8.44 18.34 15.55
C THR A 569 8.06 17.02 16.23
N THR A 570 7.79 15.97 15.44
CA THR A 570 7.41 14.67 15.99
C THR A 570 8.59 14.03 16.70
N GLU A 571 8.41 13.73 17.98
CA GLU A 571 9.42 13.03 18.77
C GLU A 571 9.52 11.57 18.32
N LEU A 572 10.72 11.20 17.85
CA LEU A 572 11.04 9.85 17.41
C LEU A 572 11.68 9.07 18.55
N VAL A 573 11.39 7.77 18.61
CA VAL A 573 12.03 6.89 19.59
C VAL A 573 13.52 6.80 19.26
N THR A 574 14.37 6.94 20.28
CA THR A 574 15.80 6.78 20.09
C THR A 574 16.11 5.32 19.84
N VAL A 575 16.66 5.04 18.67
CA VAL A 575 16.95 3.70 18.19
C VAL A 575 18.44 3.46 18.03
N LYS A 576 18.89 2.23 18.32
CA LYS A 576 20.29 1.80 18.15
C LYS A 576 20.34 0.37 17.62
N PHE A 577 21.32 0.09 16.77
CA PHE A 577 21.66 -1.28 16.41
C PHE A 577 22.57 -1.89 17.46
N ASP A 578 22.36 -3.17 17.79
CA ASP A 578 23.32 -3.96 18.56
C ASP A 578 24.67 -4.07 17.81
N ALA A 579 25.74 -4.43 18.53
CA ALA A 579 27.08 -4.39 17.96
C ALA A 579 27.26 -5.27 16.70
N PRO A 580 26.74 -6.51 16.64
CA PRO A 580 26.74 -7.30 15.40
C PRO A 580 25.95 -6.66 14.25
N SER A 581 24.74 -6.18 14.51
CA SER A 581 23.92 -5.48 13.50
C SER A 581 24.64 -4.24 12.96
N PHE A 582 25.20 -3.43 13.87
CA PHE A 582 26.01 -2.25 13.51
C PHE A 582 27.22 -2.63 12.65
N ALA A 583 27.97 -3.65 13.04
CA ALA A 583 29.18 -4.05 12.32
C ALA A 583 28.86 -4.59 10.91
N ALA A 584 27.74 -5.30 10.76
CA ALA A 584 27.28 -5.78 9.46
C ALA A 584 26.88 -4.62 8.54
N LEU A 585 26.07 -3.68 9.04
CA LEU A 585 25.67 -2.49 8.30
C LEU A 585 26.85 -1.58 7.95
N GLU A 586 27.81 -1.42 8.87
CA GLU A 586 29.03 -0.66 8.59
C GLU A 586 29.85 -1.30 7.47
N LYS A 587 30.03 -2.63 7.52
CA LYS A 587 30.75 -3.37 6.47
C LYS A 587 30.07 -3.25 5.10
N LEU A 588 28.74 -3.20 5.06
CA LEU A 588 28.00 -2.91 3.82
C LEU A 588 28.33 -1.50 3.29
N LEU A 589 28.35 -0.51 4.18
CA LEU A 589 28.65 0.89 3.84
C LEU A 589 30.13 1.14 3.47
N GLU A 590 31.05 0.22 3.79
CA GLU A 590 32.45 0.29 3.32
C GLU A 590 32.57 0.14 1.79
N GLY A 591 31.59 -0.52 1.15
CA GLY A 591 31.54 -0.66 -0.31
C GLY A 591 31.28 0.65 -1.07
N TYR A 592 30.87 1.71 -0.36
CA TYR A 592 30.49 3.00 -0.91
C TYR A 592 31.47 4.09 -0.43
N ALA A 593 31.87 5.02 -1.31
CA ALA A 593 32.98 5.96 -1.04
C ALA A 593 32.93 7.28 -1.81
#